data_AF-A0A8H5ZXQ0-F1
#
_entry.id   AF-A0A8H5ZXQ0-F1
#
_cell.length_a   1.000
_cell.length_b   1.000
_cell.length_c   1.000
_cell.angle_alpha   90.00
_cell.angle_beta   90.00
_cell.angle_gamma   90.00
#
_symmetry.space_group_name_H-M   'P 1'
#
loop_
_entity.id
_entity.type
_entity.pdbx_description
1 polymer ?
#
loop_
_entity_poly.entity_id
_entity_poly.type
_entity_poly.pdbx_seq_one_letter_code
_entity_poly.pdbx_strand_id
1 'polypeptide(L)'
;MPSPSAAILALCATCLLSLAVASSTQRPIFAIAHRVLRKEAVTAASSHGANALEVDLTAWYFDWWADHDGRLFSAGTTVQELFQFIAQQKWTHSLDISFVWLDIKNPDFCREGRSCSIEALRDLARDILEPAGIRVLYGFFQTANSRGYKVIRDTLNANEAIVLSGETNSILHFYNTTGINIPARQRVMDFGDSWLNQGVDIYPQLRYGSWKRDQGTLGKVFSWTSAEGDTEMVQYLLRETGIDGFIYGYPMDEYKDAGAPKAALKDIVNFAEAHPDTHRMATGNDAPW
;
A
#
# COMPACT_ATOMS: atom_id res chain seq x y z
N MET A 1 23.64 -43.95 -19.32
CA MET A 1 23.78 -43.52 -17.91
C MET A 1 24.61 -42.25 -17.89
N PRO A 2 24.08 -41.10 -17.44
CA PRO A 2 24.83 -39.86 -17.42
C PRO A 2 26.02 -39.96 -16.46
N SER A 3 27.17 -39.42 -16.86
CA SER A 3 28.43 -39.49 -16.12
C SER A 3 28.35 -38.74 -14.77
N PRO A 4 29.04 -39.20 -13.71
CA PRO A 4 28.93 -38.66 -12.35
C PRO A 4 29.31 -37.17 -12.20
N SER A 5 29.99 -36.56 -13.17
CA SER A 5 30.34 -35.13 -13.14
C SER A 5 29.16 -34.18 -13.39
N ALA A 6 28.13 -34.60 -14.12
CA ALA A 6 26.99 -33.71 -14.43
C ALA A 6 26.05 -33.53 -13.23
N ALA A 7 25.91 -34.57 -12.40
CA ALA A 7 25.10 -34.52 -11.18
C ALA A 7 25.72 -33.62 -10.10
N ILE A 8 27.05 -33.61 -9.99
CA ILE A 8 27.77 -32.79 -9.00
C ILE A 8 27.71 -31.30 -9.37
N LEU A 9 27.81 -30.96 -10.66
CA LEU A 9 27.64 -29.59 -11.15
C LEU A 9 26.20 -29.07 -10.95
N ALA A 10 25.19 -29.93 -11.15
CA ALA A 10 23.79 -29.57 -10.90
C ALA A 10 23.50 -29.32 -9.41
N LEU A 11 24.09 -30.11 -8.50
CA LEU A 11 23.95 -29.92 -7.06
C LEU A 11 24.66 -28.66 -6.53
N CYS A 12 25.83 -28.32 -7.09
CA CYS A 12 26.52 -27.06 -6.76
C CYS A 12 25.74 -25.82 -7.25
N ALA A 13 25.10 -25.89 -8.42
CA ALA A 13 24.24 -24.79 -8.91
C ALA A 13 23.01 -24.59 -8.01
N THR A 14 22.38 -25.66 -7.52
CA THR A 14 21.24 -25.56 -6.59
C THR A 14 21.64 -25.05 -5.21
N CYS A 15 22.83 -25.40 -4.69
CA CYS A 15 23.33 -24.84 -3.43
C CYS A 15 23.70 -23.36 -3.54
N LEU A 16 24.23 -22.90 -4.67
CA LEU A 16 24.54 -21.48 -4.90
C LEU A 16 23.28 -20.63 -5.15
N LEU A 17 22.25 -21.18 -5.79
CA LEU A 17 20.93 -20.53 -5.92
C LEU A 17 20.19 -20.45 -4.57
N SER A 18 20.45 -21.37 -3.65
CA SER A 18 19.88 -21.36 -2.28
C SER A 18 20.55 -20.36 -1.34
N LEU A 19 21.76 -19.89 -1.67
CA LEU A 19 22.51 -18.86 -0.91
C LEU A 19 22.19 -17.42 -1.36
N ALA A 20 21.53 -17.25 -2.51
CA ALA A 20 21.11 -15.94 -3.03
C ALA A 20 19.71 -15.51 -2.55
N VAL A 21 18.98 -16.37 -1.84
CA VAL A 21 17.78 -15.98 -1.08
C VAL A 21 18.16 -15.94 0.40
N ALA A 22 19.17 -15.14 0.73
CA ALA A 22 19.15 -14.50 2.03
C ALA A 22 17.87 -13.65 2.04
N SER A 23 16.79 -14.19 2.61
CA SER A 23 15.69 -13.36 3.08
C SER A 23 16.36 -12.28 3.91
N SER A 24 16.39 -11.06 3.38
CA SER A 24 16.91 -9.94 4.13
C SER A 24 16.14 -9.96 5.45
N THR A 25 16.84 -10.19 6.57
CA THR A 25 16.24 -10.15 7.90
C THR A 25 15.74 -8.74 8.24
N GLN A 26 16.13 -7.74 7.45
CA GLN A 26 15.68 -6.36 7.55
C GLN A 26 14.17 -6.27 7.22
N ARG A 27 13.45 -5.52 8.04
CA ARG A 27 12.05 -5.15 7.77
C ARG A 27 12.00 -4.19 6.58
N PRO A 28 11.25 -4.51 5.50
CA PRO A 28 11.02 -3.57 4.42
C PRO A 28 10.05 -2.46 4.88
N ILE A 29 10.43 -1.20 4.67
CA ILE A 29 9.62 -0.02 4.98
C ILE A 29 9.00 0.55 3.71
N PHE A 30 7.69 0.74 3.73
CA PHE A 30 6.94 1.33 2.64
C PHE A 30 6.74 2.83 2.84
N ALA A 31 7.13 3.62 1.84
CA ALA A 31 6.83 5.02 1.71
C ALA A 31 5.78 5.19 0.60
N ILE A 32 4.53 5.36 1.04
CA ILE A 32 3.33 5.39 0.19
C ILE A 32 3.02 6.86 -0.12
N ALA A 33 3.17 7.28 -1.38
CA ALA A 33 2.88 8.67 -1.75
C ALA A 33 1.38 8.97 -1.60
N HIS A 34 1.04 9.98 -0.80
CA HIS A 34 -0.34 10.36 -0.46
C HIS A 34 -1.08 11.03 -1.62
N ARG A 35 -2.35 10.67 -1.84
CA ARG A 35 -3.29 11.40 -2.71
C ARG A 35 -2.74 11.62 -4.12
N VAL A 36 -2.34 10.53 -4.77
CA VAL A 36 -1.79 10.53 -6.14
C VAL A 36 -2.94 10.49 -7.16
N LEU A 37 -3.46 11.65 -7.52
CA LEU A 37 -4.69 11.74 -8.33
C LEU A 37 -4.44 11.89 -9.84
N ARG A 38 -3.20 12.18 -10.26
CA ARG A 38 -2.84 12.47 -11.65
C ARG A 38 -1.54 11.80 -12.08
N LYS A 39 -1.30 11.74 -13.40
CA LYS A 39 -0.09 11.15 -14.00
C LYS A 39 1.18 11.93 -13.60
N GLU A 40 1.08 13.24 -13.45
CA GLU A 40 2.16 14.10 -12.98
C GLU A 40 2.55 13.77 -11.54
N ALA A 41 1.56 13.48 -10.68
CA ALA A 41 1.78 13.04 -9.30
C ALA A 41 2.49 11.68 -9.24
N VAL A 42 2.14 10.73 -10.12
CA VAL A 42 2.85 9.44 -10.26
C VAL A 42 4.31 9.68 -10.65
N THR A 43 4.55 10.55 -11.62
CA THR A 43 5.90 10.89 -12.09
C THR A 43 6.74 11.52 -10.96
N ALA A 44 6.15 12.44 -10.20
CA ALA A 44 6.78 13.08 -9.06
C ALA A 44 7.09 12.07 -7.94
N ALA A 45 6.11 11.25 -7.55
CA ALA A 45 6.28 10.23 -6.52
C ALA A 45 7.40 9.24 -6.89
N SER A 46 7.46 8.81 -8.15
CA SER A 46 8.55 7.97 -8.64
C SER A 46 9.91 8.65 -8.55
N SER A 47 10.00 9.89 -9.07
CA SER A 47 11.22 10.70 -9.06
C SER A 47 11.76 10.95 -7.65
N HIS A 48 10.86 11.08 -6.67
CA HIS A 48 11.24 11.24 -5.27
C HIS A 48 11.72 9.94 -4.64
N GLY A 49 11.23 8.78 -5.10
CA GLY A 49 11.60 7.46 -4.57
C GLY A 49 10.50 6.78 -3.76
N ALA A 50 9.22 7.10 -4.00
CA ALA A 50 8.10 6.35 -3.43
C ALA A 50 8.15 4.88 -3.91
N ASN A 51 7.85 3.95 -3.00
CA ASN A 51 7.79 2.51 -3.31
C ASN A 51 6.36 1.94 -3.23
N ALA A 52 5.37 2.80 -3.00
CA ALA A 52 3.94 2.55 -3.10
C ALA A 52 3.20 3.88 -3.34
N LEU A 53 1.96 3.81 -3.80
CA LEU A 53 1.09 4.97 -4.05
C LEU A 53 -0.24 4.78 -3.35
N GLU A 54 -0.80 5.83 -2.77
CA GLU A 54 -2.19 5.88 -2.32
C GLU A 54 -2.99 6.78 -3.28
N VAL A 55 -4.16 6.29 -3.67
CA VAL A 55 -5.06 6.93 -4.62
C VAL A 55 -6.46 6.93 -4.04
N ASP A 56 -6.99 8.11 -3.76
CA ASP A 56 -8.39 8.26 -3.41
C ASP A 56 -9.30 8.02 -4.60
N LEU A 57 -10.36 7.24 -4.42
CA LEU A 57 -11.26 6.84 -5.48
C LEU A 57 -12.70 7.21 -5.18
N THR A 58 -13.29 7.98 -6.09
CA THR A 58 -14.73 8.24 -6.12
C THR A 58 -15.32 7.75 -7.43
N ALA A 59 -16.35 6.92 -7.34
CA ALA A 59 -17.18 6.51 -8.46
C ALA A 59 -18.09 7.68 -8.88
N TRP A 60 -18.08 7.96 -10.18
CA TRP A 60 -18.97 8.91 -10.84
C TRP A 60 -19.92 8.16 -11.78
N TYR A 61 -20.90 8.85 -12.39
CA TYR A 61 -21.98 8.19 -13.14
C TYR A 61 -21.51 7.24 -14.26
N PHE A 62 -20.35 7.55 -14.85
CA PHE A 62 -19.77 6.77 -15.94
C PHE A 62 -18.66 5.85 -15.44
N ASP A 63 -17.68 6.35 -14.68
CA ASP A 63 -16.45 5.61 -14.37
C ASP A 63 -15.93 5.93 -12.95
N TRP A 64 -14.87 5.24 -12.55
CA TRP A 64 -14.08 5.59 -11.38
C TRP A 64 -13.07 6.69 -11.69
N TRP A 65 -12.96 7.64 -10.77
CA TRP A 65 -12.00 8.74 -10.84
C TRP A 65 -11.08 8.72 -9.64
N ALA A 66 -9.83 9.09 -9.86
CA ALA A 66 -8.92 9.45 -8.78
C ALA A 66 -9.37 10.79 -8.20
N ASP A 67 -10.12 10.74 -7.10
CA ASP A 67 -10.83 11.87 -6.52
C ASP A 67 -11.12 11.62 -5.03
N HIS A 68 -10.56 12.48 -4.20
CA HIS A 68 -10.71 12.44 -2.75
C HIS A 68 -12.04 13.03 -2.26
N ASP A 69 -12.53 14.12 -2.89
CA ASP A 69 -13.62 14.91 -2.32
C ASP A 69 -14.99 14.62 -2.97
N GLY A 70 -15.01 13.95 -4.12
CA GLY A 70 -16.24 13.67 -4.87
C GLY A 70 -16.92 14.93 -5.38
N ARG A 71 -16.13 15.95 -5.75
CA ARG A 71 -16.60 17.27 -6.21
C ARG A 71 -16.12 17.55 -7.62
N LEU A 72 -16.87 18.38 -8.34
CA LEU A 72 -16.64 18.66 -9.77
C LEU A 72 -15.21 19.13 -10.10
N PHE A 73 -14.53 19.78 -9.15
CA PHE A 73 -13.17 20.33 -9.34
C PHE A 73 -12.08 19.61 -8.55
N SER A 74 -12.41 18.54 -7.81
CA SER A 74 -11.44 17.75 -7.04
C SER A 74 -10.94 16.53 -7.82
N ALA A 75 -11.69 16.08 -8.83
CA ALA A 75 -11.31 14.94 -9.64
C ALA A 75 -10.01 15.19 -10.42
N GLY A 76 -9.09 14.22 -10.30
CA GLY A 76 -7.89 14.11 -11.11
C GLY A 76 -8.17 13.39 -12.42
N THR A 77 -7.47 12.28 -12.66
CA THR A 77 -7.59 11.46 -13.87
C THR A 77 -8.59 10.31 -13.65
N THR A 78 -9.14 9.74 -14.73
CA THR A 78 -9.88 8.47 -14.61
C THR A 78 -8.98 7.36 -14.08
N VAL A 79 -9.54 6.41 -13.32
CA VAL A 79 -8.74 5.31 -12.76
C VAL A 79 -8.11 4.45 -13.84
N GLN A 80 -8.83 4.21 -14.95
CA GLN A 80 -8.30 3.43 -16.07
C GLN A 80 -7.04 4.09 -16.66
N GLU A 81 -7.07 5.38 -16.95
CA GLU A 81 -5.92 6.10 -17.51
C GLU A 81 -4.76 6.20 -16.51
N LEU A 82 -5.06 6.35 -15.22
CA LEU A 82 -4.04 6.39 -14.17
C LEU A 82 -3.36 5.02 -14.02
N PHE A 83 -4.13 3.93 -13.99
CA PHE A 83 -3.59 2.57 -13.92
C PHE A 83 -2.78 2.21 -15.15
N GLN A 84 -3.24 2.57 -16.35
CA GLN A 84 -2.47 2.37 -17.58
C GLN A 84 -1.13 3.11 -17.53
N PHE A 85 -1.13 4.35 -17.02
CA PHE A 85 0.09 5.11 -16.85
C PHE A 85 1.04 4.46 -15.85
N ILE A 86 0.54 4.04 -14.67
CA ILE A 86 1.33 3.36 -13.63
C ILE A 86 1.94 2.06 -14.18
N ALA A 87 1.13 1.21 -14.84
CA ALA A 87 1.59 -0.05 -15.44
C ALA A 87 2.68 0.21 -16.50
N GLN A 88 2.48 1.21 -17.36
CA GLN A 88 3.46 1.61 -18.37
C GLN A 88 4.79 2.06 -17.74
N GLN A 89 4.75 2.87 -16.67
CA GLN A 89 5.96 3.31 -15.96
C GLN A 89 6.71 2.15 -15.30
N LYS A 90 5.98 1.16 -14.77
CA LYS A 90 6.58 -0.06 -14.21
C LYS A 90 7.27 -0.91 -15.29
N TRP A 91 6.64 -1.08 -16.45
CA TRP A 91 7.24 -1.81 -17.58
C TRP A 91 8.48 -1.12 -18.17
N THR A 92 8.55 0.21 -18.14
CA THR A 92 9.75 0.95 -18.58
C THR A 92 10.80 1.08 -17.49
N HIS A 93 10.64 0.37 -16.36
CA HIS A 93 11.52 0.45 -15.18
C HIS A 93 11.71 1.88 -14.65
N SER A 94 10.74 2.76 -14.92
CA SER A 94 10.73 4.16 -14.48
C SER A 94 9.98 4.36 -13.15
N LEU A 95 9.42 3.28 -12.60
CA LEU A 95 8.71 3.23 -11.34
C LEU A 95 8.98 1.89 -10.65
N ASP A 96 9.56 1.90 -9.45
CA ASP A 96 9.76 0.69 -8.65
C ASP A 96 8.87 0.65 -7.42
N ILE A 97 7.56 0.54 -7.66
CA ILE A 97 6.57 0.34 -6.58
C ILE A 97 6.19 -1.13 -6.44
N SER A 98 5.78 -1.51 -5.23
CA SER A 98 5.23 -2.85 -4.93
C SER A 98 3.71 -2.90 -5.06
N PHE A 99 3.01 -1.84 -4.65
CA PHE A 99 1.55 -1.82 -4.63
C PHE A 99 0.95 -0.42 -4.78
N VAL A 100 -0.35 -0.41 -5.09
CA VAL A 100 -1.21 0.78 -5.04
C VAL A 100 -2.29 0.55 -3.99
N TRP A 101 -2.43 1.48 -3.04
CA TRP A 101 -3.53 1.57 -2.10
C TRP A 101 -4.66 2.37 -2.73
N LEU A 102 -5.84 1.76 -2.85
CA LEU A 102 -7.05 2.38 -3.37
C LEU A 102 -7.95 2.78 -2.20
N ASP A 103 -8.00 4.05 -1.83
CA ASP A 103 -8.90 4.53 -0.78
C ASP A 103 -10.30 4.80 -1.34
N ILE A 104 -11.22 3.84 -1.15
CA ILE A 104 -12.51 3.82 -1.82
C ILE A 104 -13.56 4.60 -1.03
N LYS A 105 -13.99 5.75 -1.57
CA LYS A 105 -14.90 6.69 -0.89
C LYS A 105 -16.38 6.31 -0.99
N ASN A 106 -16.82 5.68 -2.08
CA ASN A 106 -18.24 5.38 -2.32
C ASN A 106 -18.46 4.04 -3.08
N PRO A 107 -18.06 2.90 -2.48
CA PRO A 107 -18.03 1.59 -3.16
C PRO A 107 -19.40 1.10 -3.70
N ASP A 108 -20.50 1.64 -3.21
CA ASP A 108 -21.87 1.22 -3.55
C ASP A 108 -22.60 2.22 -4.47
N PHE A 109 -21.89 3.22 -5.02
CA PHE A 109 -22.49 4.25 -5.87
C PHE A 109 -23.20 3.67 -7.10
N CYS A 110 -22.61 2.64 -7.71
CA CYS A 110 -23.20 1.93 -8.85
C CYS A 110 -23.47 0.46 -8.55
N ARG A 111 -24.57 -0.03 -9.13
CA ARG A 111 -24.86 -1.47 -9.20
C ARG A 111 -23.87 -2.20 -10.10
N GLU A 112 -23.75 -3.51 -9.89
CA GLU A 112 -22.99 -4.44 -10.73
C GLU A 112 -23.30 -4.26 -12.23
N GLY A 113 -22.28 -4.46 -13.06
CA GLY A 113 -22.38 -4.34 -14.52
C GLY A 113 -22.27 -2.91 -15.07
N ARG A 114 -21.92 -1.94 -14.23
CA ARG A 114 -21.62 -0.55 -14.62
C ARG A 114 -20.12 -0.29 -14.48
N SER A 115 -19.53 0.57 -15.32
CA SER A 115 -18.09 0.88 -15.23
C SER A 115 -17.69 1.59 -13.93
N CYS A 116 -18.64 2.26 -13.28
CA CYS A 116 -18.51 2.84 -11.93
C CYS A 116 -18.79 1.88 -10.77
N SER A 117 -19.02 0.59 -11.04
CA SER A 117 -19.24 -0.43 -9.99
C SER A 117 -17.92 -0.87 -9.36
N ILE A 118 -17.97 -1.38 -8.13
CA ILE A 118 -16.80 -1.93 -7.44
C ILE A 118 -16.19 -3.12 -8.19
N GLU A 119 -17.00 -3.95 -8.88
CA GLU A 119 -16.51 -5.02 -9.73
C GLU A 119 -15.67 -4.48 -10.87
N ALA A 120 -16.12 -3.41 -11.52
CA ALA A 120 -15.36 -2.77 -12.59
C ALA A 120 -14.04 -2.17 -12.09
N LEU A 121 -13.99 -1.60 -10.88
CA LEU A 121 -12.73 -1.15 -10.28
C LEU A 121 -11.75 -2.31 -10.04
N ARG A 122 -12.25 -3.42 -9.48
CA ARG A 122 -11.46 -4.63 -9.25
C ARG A 122 -10.92 -5.19 -10.55
N ASP A 123 -11.76 -5.25 -11.58
CA ASP A 123 -11.38 -5.79 -12.88
C ASP A 123 -10.33 -4.88 -13.56
N LEU A 124 -10.44 -3.54 -13.45
CA LEU A 124 -9.38 -2.61 -13.87
C LEU A 124 -8.04 -2.88 -13.19
N ALA A 125 -8.04 -3.12 -11.87
CA ALA A 125 -6.83 -3.47 -11.13
C ALA A 125 -6.19 -4.77 -11.65
N ARG A 126 -7.01 -5.81 -11.82
CA ARG A 126 -6.58 -7.14 -12.32
C ARG A 126 -6.08 -7.11 -13.75
N ASP A 127 -6.74 -6.33 -14.62
CA ASP A 127 -6.45 -6.32 -16.04
C ASP A 127 -5.26 -5.42 -16.38
N ILE A 128 -4.93 -4.44 -15.52
CA ILE A 128 -3.94 -3.41 -15.81
C ILE A 128 -2.74 -3.45 -14.86
N LEU A 129 -2.97 -3.44 -13.54
CA LEU A 129 -1.89 -3.35 -12.54
C LEU A 129 -1.23 -4.71 -12.29
N GLU A 130 -2.01 -5.77 -12.13
CA GLU A 130 -1.45 -7.09 -11.84
C GLU A 130 -0.51 -7.64 -12.92
N PRO A 131 -0.78 -7.49 -14.24
CA PRO A 131 0.16 -7.92 -15.28
C PRO A 131 1.47 -7.12 -15.30
N ALA A 132 1.48 -5.93 -14.71
CA ALA A 132 2.69 -5.15 -14.47
C ALA A 132 3.44 -5.58 -13.19
N GLY A 133 2.93 -6.57 -12.46
CA GLY A 133 3.50 -7.03 -11.20
C GLY A 133 3.20 -6.12 -10.02
N ILE A 134 2.19 -5.26 -10.13
CA ILE A 134 1.77 -4.31 -9.09
C ILE A 134 0.58 -4.90 -8.35
N ARG A 135 0.69 -4.95 -7.02
CA ARG A 135 -0.36 -5.48 -6.14
C ARG A 135 -1.33 -4.38 -5.73
N VAL A 136 -2.51 -4.75 -5.25
CA VAL A 136 -3.56 -3.80 -4.89
C VAL A 136 -4.04 -3.94 -3.45
N LEU A 137 -4.02 -2.84 -2.71
CA LEU A 137 -4.55 -2.76 -1.35
C LEU A 137 -5.87 -1.97 -1.37
N TYR A 138 -6.99 -2.64 -1.13
CA TYR A 138 -8.30 -2.00 -1.10
C TYR A 138 -8.59 -1.40 0.28
N GLY A 139 -8.68 -0.08 0.36
CA GLY A 139 -9.03 0.67 1.55
C GLY A 139 -10.53 0.95 1.65
N PHE A 140 -11.09 0.67 2.82
CA PHE A 140 -12.51 0.89 3.13
C PHE A 140 -12.70 1.79 4.36
N PHE A 141 -12.03 2.93 4.41
CA PHE A 141 -12.22 3.90 5.49
C PHE A 141 -13.68 4.36 5.53
N GLN A 142 -14.33 4.15 6.67
CA GLN A 142 -15.76 4.45 6.90
C GLN A 142 -16.75 3.71 5.98
N THR A 143 -16.28 2.90 5.03
CA THR A 143 -17.08 2.20 4.03
C THR A 143 -17.04 0.68 4.18
N ALA A 144 -16.43 0.16 5.24
CA ALA A 144 -16.27 -1.28 5.48
C ALA A 144 -17.60 -2.07 5.60
N ASN A 145 -18.72 -1.42 5.91
CA ASN A 145 -20.05 -2.08 5.95
C ASN A 145 -20.75 -2.18 4.57
N SER A 146 -20.13 -1.65 3.52
CA SER A 146 -20.70 -1.58 2.16
C SER A 146 -20.89 -2.94 1.50
N ARG A 147 -21.67 -2.97 0.42
CA ARG A 147 -21.72 -4.10 -0.52
C ARG A 147 -20.35 -4.29 -1.17
N GLY A 148 -19.69 -3.21 -1.58
CA GLY A 148 -18.41 -3.32 -2.27
C GLY A 148 -17.29 -3.92 -1.41
N TYR A 149 -17.24 -3.64 -0.11
CA TYR A 149 -16.35 -4.36 0.80
C TYR A 149 -16.59 -5.88 0.74
N LYS A 150 -17.86 -6.33 0.79
CA LYS A 150 -18.20 -7.75 0.74
C LYS A 150 -17.79 -8.38 -0.59
N VAL A 151 -18.02 -7.68 -1.70
CA VAL A 151 -17.62 -8.14 -3.05
C VAL A 151 -16.11 -8.32 -3.13
N ILE A 152 -15.33 -7.33 -2.70
CA ILE A 152 -13.86 -7.43 -2.71
C ILE A 152 -13.40 -8.56 -1.79
N ARG A 153 -13.84 -8.56 -0.53
CA ARG A 153 -13.53 -9.61 0.45
C ARG A 153 -13.75 -11.02 -0.09
N ASP A 154 -14.91 -11.26 -0.71
CA ASP A 154 -15.31 -12.59 -1.17
C ASP A 154 -14.62 -13.02 -2.46
N THR A 155 -13.92 -12.09 -3.13
CA THR A 155 -13.28 -12.36 -4.43
C THR A 155 -11.77 -12.08 -4.46
N LEU A 156 -11.13 -11.74 -3.34
CA LEU A 156 -9.69 -11.49 -3.25
C LEU A 156 -8.87 -12.62 -3.88
N ASN A 157 -7.88 -12.23 -4.71
CA ASN A 157 -6.85 -13.13 -5.21
C ASN A 157 -5.53 -12.96 -4.42
N ALA A 158 -4.44 -13.60 -4.83
CA ALA A 158 -3.16 -13.53 -4.10
C ALA A 158 -2.42 -12.18 -4.21
N ASN A 159 -2.75 -11.36 -5.22
CA ASN A 159 -2.17 -10.05 -5.51
C ASN A 159 -2.96 -8.89 -4.89
N GLU A 160 -3.95 -9.20 -4.06
CA GLU A 160 -4.84 -8.21 -3.46
C GLU A 160 -4.89 -8.35 -1.94
N ALA A 161 -5.17 -7.28 -1.23
CA ALA A 161 -5.47 -7.30 0.20
C ALA A 161 -6.49 -6.22 0.56
N ILE A 162 -6.96 -6.25 1.80
CA ILE A 162 -7.83 -5.21 2.34
C ILE A 162 -7.10 -4.50 3.47
N VAL A 163 -7.25 -3.18 3.52
CA VAL A 163 -6.88 -2.36 4.66
C VAL A 163 -8.12 -1.73 5.28
N LEU A 164 -8.19 -1.80 6.61
CA LEU A 164 -9.21 -1.16 7.41
C LEU A 164 -8.55 -0.18 8.37
N SER A 165 -9.12 1.02 8.43
CA SER A 165 -8.60 2.13 9.22
C SER A 165 -9.38 2.30 10.52
N GLY A 166 -8.67 2.36 11.65
CA GLY A 166 -9.27 2.59 12.95
C GLY A 166 -8.53 1.94 14.12
N GLU A 167 -9.13 2.03 15.31
CA GLU A 167 -8.57 1.42 16.50
C GLU A 167 -8.38 -0.08 16.34
N THR A 168 -7.26 -0.59 16.83
CA THR A 168 -6.82 -1.98 16.60
C THR A 168 -7.88 -2.99 17.02
N ASN A 169 -8.49 -2.83 18.20
CA ASN A 169 -9.51 -3.77 18.68
C ASN A 169 -10.74 -3.78 17.76
N SER A 170 -11.16 -2.62 17.28
CA SER A 170 -12.27 -2.47 16.35
C SER A 170 -11.97 -3.15 15.01
N ILE A 171 -10.75 -2.96 14.48
CA ILE A 171 -10.32 -3.62 13.24
C ILE A 171 -10.23 -5.14 13.38
N LEU A 172 -9.62 -5.64 14.45
CA LEU A 172 -9.53 -7.08 14.71
C LEU A 172 -10.92 -7.70 14.87
N HIS A 173 -11.82 -7.02 15.60
CA HIS A 173 -13.20 -7.46 15.72
C HIS A 173 -13.89 -7.50 14.36
N PHE A 174 -13.70 -6.49 13.52
CA PHE A 174 -14.28 -6.42 12.18
C PHE A 174 -13.78 -7.55 11.29
N TYR A 175 -12.47 -7.83 11.27
CA TYR A 175 -11.92 -8.98 10.55
C TYR A 175 -12.45 -10.31 11.08
N ASN A 176 -12.58 -10.47 12.40
CA ASN A 176 -13.07 -11.72 12.97
C ASN A 176 -14.55 -11.97 12.69
N THR A 177 -15.36 -10.91 12.55
CA THR A 177 -16.80 -11.01 12.35
C THR A 177 -17.20 -11.03 10.88
N THR A 178 -16.51 -10.27 10.04
CA THR A 178 -16.87 -10.10 8.63
C THR A 178 -15.85 -10.69 7.68
N GLY A 179 -14.57 -10.78 8.08
CA GLY A 179 -13.44 -11.12 7.21
C GLY A 179 -12.73 -12.42 7.59
N ILE A 180 -13.39 -13.34 8.30
CA ILE A 180 -12.74 -14.52 8.89
C ILE A 180 -12.05 -15.42 7.85
N ASN A 181 -12.54 -15.40 6.61
CA ASN A 181 -11.99 -16.16 5.48
C ASN A 181 -10.86 -15.43 4.74
N ILE A 182 -10.62 -14.15 5.01
CA ILE A 182 -9.46 -13.42 4.45
C ILE A 182 -8.20 -14.02 5.11
N PRO A 183 -7.20 -14.49 4.37
CA PRO A 183 -5.95 -14.94 4.97
C PRO A 183 -5.30 -13.84 5.80
N ALA A 184 -4.72 -14.17 6.96
CA ALA A 184 -4.19 -13.16 7.89
C ALA A 184 -3.18 -12.20 7.25
N ARG A 185 -2.36 -12.70 6.31
CA ARG A 185 -1.47 -11.85 5.52
C ARG A 185 -2.25 -10.74 4.79
N GLN A 186 -3.35 -11.05 4.11
CA GLN A 186 -4.16 -10.08 3.35
C GLN A 186 -5.04 -9.17 4.23
N ARG A 187 -4.89 -9.22 5.56
CA ARG A 187 -5.53 -8.32 6.52
C ARG A 187 -4.54 -7.24 6.93
N VAL A 188 -4.69 -6.06 6.36
CA VAL A 188 -3.89 -4.89 6.70
C VAL A 188 -4.71 -3.97 7.60
N MET A 189 -4.04 -3.26 8.49
CA MET A 189 -4.67 -2.18 9.24
C MET A 189 -3.87 -0.90 9.09
N ASP A 190 -4.56 0.22 9.27
CA ASP A 190 -3.94 1.51 9.44
C ASP A 190 -4.58 2.29 10.58
N PHE A 191 -3.81 3.22 11.14
CA PHE A 191 -4.31 4.20 12.09
C PHE A 191 -3.47 5.46 11.98
N GLY A 192 -4.10 6.62 11.98
CA GLY A 192 -3.44 7.87 11.69
C GLY A 192 -4.33 9.08 11.85
N ASP A 193 -3.77 10.24 11.55
CA ASP A 193 -4.45 11.53 11.48
C ASP A 193 -3.82 12.34 10.34
N SER A 194 -4.59 13.25 9.73
CA SER A 194 -4.07 14.15 8.68
C SER A 194 -2.81 14.89 9.15
N TRP A 195 -2.69 15.18 10.45
CA TRP A 195 -1.47 15.69 11.06
C TRP A 195 -0.94 14.65 12.05
N LEU A 196 0.10 13.90 11.68
CA LEU A 196 0.60 12.74 12.43
C LEU A 196 0.91 13.01 13.91
N ASN A 197 1.30 14.24 14.25
CA ASN A 197 1.61 14.67 15.61
C ASN A 197 0.46 15.36 16.34
N GLN A 198 -0.74 15.45 15.75
CA GLN A 198 -1.92 16.10 16.32
C GLN A 198 -3.10 15.14 16.41
N GLY A 199 -4.07 15.47 17.27
CA GLY A 199 -5.35 14.78 17.33
C GLY A 199 -5.40 13.60 18.30
N VAL A 200 -4.82 12.47 17.90
CA VAL A 200 -5.01 11.18 18.58
C VAL A 200 -3.70 10.56 19.06
N ASP A 201 -3.74 9.83 20.18
CA ASP A 201 -2.61 9.01 20.61
C ASP A 201 -2.51 7.76 19.73
N ILE A 202 -1.79 7.89 18.62
CA ILE A 202 -1.59 6.83 17.63
C ILE A 202 -0.73 5.67 18.15
N TYR A 203 0.12 5.93 19.15
CA TYR A 203 1.15 4.97 19.57
C TYR A 203 0.55 3.66 20.11
N PRO A 204 -0.38 3.65 21.09
CA PRO A 204 -0.93 2.41 21.63
C PRO A 204 -1.62 1.55 20.56
N GLN A 205 -2.32 2.20 19.62
CA GLN A 205 -3.01 1.50 18.54
C GLN A 205 -1.98 0.87 17.59
N LEU A 206 -1.05 1.65 17.05
CA LEU A 206 -0.07 1.14 16.10
C LEU A 206 0.88 0.09 16.73
N ARG A 207 1.25 0.25 18.01
CA ARG A 207 2.05 -0.75 18.73
C ARG A 207 1.29 -2.05 18.90
N TYR A 208 0.02 -1.99 19.29
CA TYR A 208 -0.79 -3.19 19.47
C TYR A 208 -1.10 -3.89 18.15
N GLY A 209 -1.40 -3.13 17.09
CA GLY A 209 -1.54 -3.65 15.73
C GLY A 209 -0.27 -4.36 15.28
N SER A 210 0.88 -3.74 15.48
CA SER A 210 2.19 -4.30 15.13
C SER A 210 2.46 -5.61 15.86
N TRP A 211 2.14 -5.68 17.16
CA TRP A 211 2.21 -6.91 17.94
C TRP A 211 1.30 -8.02 17.37
N LYS A 212 0.10 -7.67 16.90
CA LYS A 212 -0.85 -8.63 16.29
C LYS A 212 -0.42 -9.12 14.92
N ARG A 213 0.21 -8.27 14.12
CA ARG A 213 0.89 -8.68 12.88
C ARG A 213 1.99 -9.68 13.18
N ASP A 214 2.84 -9.39 14.17
CA ASP A 214 3.95 -10.29 14.54
C ASP A 214 3.45 -11.65 15.09
N GLN A 215 2.21 -11.72 15.58
CA GLN A 215 1.51 -12.96 15.93
C GLN A 215 0.81 -13.66 14.76
N GLY A 216 0.93 -13.14 13.53
CA GLY A 216 0.29 -13.70 12.35
C GLY A 216 -1.21 -13.46 12.25
N THR A 217 -1.75 -12.41 12.90
CA THR A 217 -3.17 -12.03 12.81
C THR A 217 -3.43 -10.98 11.73
N LEU A 218 -2.41 -10.19 11.40
CA LEU A 218 -2.40 -9.14 10.37
C LEU A 218 -1.16 -9.33 9.49
N GLY A 219 -1.18 -8.86 8.24
CA GLY A 219 -0.01 -8.87 7.37
C GLY A 219 0.86 -7.62 7.48
N LYS A 220 0.22 -6.44 7.54
CA LYS A 220 0.89 -5.15 7.70
C LYS A 220 0.12 -4.17 8.56
N VAL A 221 0.86 -3.18 9.07
CA VAL A 221 0.34 -2.05 9.83
C VAL A 221 0.96 -0.78 9.28
N PHE A 222 0.13 0.18 8.87
CA PHE A 222 0.56 1.48 8.34
C PHE A 222 0.04 2.64 9.17
N SER A 223 0.63 3.81 9.00
CA SER A 223 0.17 5.08 9.57
C SER A 223 0.07 6.15 8.49
N TRP A 224 -0.67 7.22 8.77
CA TRP A 224 -0.82 8.36 7.86
C TRP A 224 -1.18 9.62 8.67
N THR A 225 -1.03 10.83 8.14
CA THR A 225 -0.16 11.19 7.01
C THR A 225 1.11 11.83 7.57
N SER A 226 2.28 11.26 7.26
CA SER A 226 3.57 11.86 7.63
C SER A 226 3.90 13.03 6.70
N ALA A 227 4.18 14.20 7.28
CA ALA A 227 4.51 15.41 6.56
C ALA A 227 5.95 15.87 6.83
N GLU A 228 6.38 16.93 6.13
CA GLU A 228 7.67 17.58 6.39
C GLU A 228 7.75 18.04 7.86
N GLY A 229 8.83 17.63 8.53
CA GLY A 229 9.09 18.01 9.92
C GLY A 229 8.61 16.99 10.96
N ASP A 230 8.00 15.87 10.54
CA ASP A 230 7.60 14.78 11.43
C ASP A 230 8.75 13.81 11.78
N THR A 231 10.02 14.19 11.54
CA THR A 231 11.19 13.34 11.71
C THR A 231 11.18 12.53 13.01
N GLU A 232 10.98 13.17 14.16
CA GLU A 232 10.98 12.48 15.46
C GLU A 232 9.85 11.45 15.58
N MET A 233 8.65 11.79 15.08
CA MET A 233 7.50 10.89 15.10
C MET A 233 7.69 9.72 14.14
N VAL A 234 8.20 9.96 12.94
CA VAL A 234 8.55 8.91 11.96
C VAL A 234 9.53 7.91 12.57
N GLN A 235 10.62 8.42 13.16
CA GLN A 235 11.62 7.56 13.81
C GLN A 235 11.01 6.79 14.99
N TYR A 236 10.21 7.46 15.82
CA TYR A 236 9.58 6.83 16.99
C TYR A 236 8.64 5.70 16.58
N LEU A 237 7.78 5.91 15.58
CA LEU A 237 6.84 4.88 15.14
C LEU A 237 7.56 3.71 14.44
N LEU A 238 8.51 3.98 13.52
CA LEU A 238 9.24 2.88 12.89
C LEU A 238 10.04 2.05 13.89
N ARG A 239 10.62 2.68 14.91
CA ARG A 239 11.44 2.00 15.91
C ARG A 239 10.63 1.33 17.02
N GLU A 240 9.72 2.08 17.65
CA GLU A 240 9.04 1.66 18.88
C GLU A 240 7.70 0.99 18.61
N THR A 241 6.88 1.53 17.69
CA THR A 241 5.63 0.83 17.31
C THR A 241 5.93 -0.35 16.39
N GLY A 242 6.91 -0.20 15.49
CA GLY A 242 7.33 -1.25 14.55
C GLY A 242 6.34 -1.41 13.39
N ILE A 243 5.72 -0.31 12.95
CA ILE A 243 4.87 -0.29 11.75
C ILE A 243 5.70 -0.55 10.47
N ASP A 244 5.01 -0.86 9.38
CA ASP A 244 5.65 -1.25 8.13
C ASP A 244 5.80 -0.09 7.14
N GLY A 245 5.31 1.10 7.47
CA GLY A 245 5.40 2.25 6.59
C GLY A 245 4.38 3.34 6.85
N PHE A 246 4.40 4.34 5.97
CA PHE A 246 3.53 5.50 6.04
C PHE A 246 2.94 5.86 4.69
N ILE A 247 1.72 6.38 4.71
CA ILE A 247 1.31 7.38 3.73
C ILE A 247 2.01 8.70 4.09
N TYR A 248 2.70 9.29 3.12
CA TYR A 248 3.48 10.51 3.31
C TYR A 248 3.20 11.56 2.22
N GLY A 249 3.39 12.82 2.55
CA GLY A 249 3.25 13.94 1.62
C GLY A 249 2.54 15.12 2.25
N TYR A 250 1.63 15.74 1.49
CA TYR A 250 0.81 16.83 2.02
C TYR A 250 -0.40 16.28 2.79
N PRO A 251 -0.66 16.72 4.02
CA PRO A 251 -1.85 16.34 4.79
C PRO A 251 -3.19 16.55 4.09
N MET A 252 -3.31 17.64 3.33
CA MET A 252 -4.59 18.13 2.82
C MET A 252 -4.62 18.32 1.30
N ASP A 253 -3.50 18.12 0.61
CA ASP A 253 -3.35 18.42 -0.81
C ASP A 253 -2.90 17.19 -1.62
N GLU A 254 -3.12 17.25 -2.93
CA GLU A 254 -2.60 16.28 -3.90
C GLU A 254 -1.06 16.23 -3.90
N TYR A 255 -0.49 15.04 -4.11
CA TYR A 255 0.94 14.90 -4.35
C TYR A 255 1.41 15.70 -5.57
N LYS A 256 2.58 16.33 -5.48
CA LYS A 256 3.20 17.07 -6.60
C LYS A 256 4.71 17.11 -6.44
N ASP A 257 5.40 17.43 -7.52
CA ASP A 257 6.84 17.70 -7.52
C ASP A 257 7.13 18.99 -6.75
N ALA A 258 7.49 18.84 -5.48
CA ALA A 258 7.71 19.93 -4.55
C ALA A 258 8.62 19.51 -3.39
N GLY A 259 9.21 20.51 -2.72
CA GLY A 259 10.15 20.29 -1.61
C GLY A 259 9.54 19.55 -0.42
N ALA A 260 8.33 19.92 0.00
CA ALA A 260 7.69 19.36 1.20
C ALA A 260 7.46 17.83 1.14
N PRO A 261 6.84 17.24 0.10
CA PRO A 261 6.70 15.78 0.02
C PRO A 261 8.05 15.07 -0.09
N LYS A 262 9.05 15.69 -0.75
CA LYS A 262 10.42 15.16 -0.80
C LYS A 262 11.10 15.16 0.58
N ALA A 263 10.85 16.20 1.39
CA ALA A 263 11.35 16.27 2.75
C ALA A 263 10.67 15.22 3.66
N ALA A 264 9.35 15.07 3.56
CA ALA A 264 8.61 14.03 4.26
C ALA A 264 9.11 12.61 3.93
N LEU A 265 9.36 12.31 2.64
CA LEU A 265 9.98 11.04 2.23
C LEU A 265 11.36 10.85 2.86
N LYS A 266 12.16 11.92 2.90
CA LYS A 266 13.52 11.87 3.41
C LYS A 266 13.58 11.46 4.88
N ASP A 267 12.58 11.80 5.69
CA ASP A 267 12.50 11.33 7.08
C ASP A 267 12.42 9.80 7.18
N ILE A 268 11.64 9.16 6.30
CA ILE A 268 11.49 7.70 6.24
C ILE A 268 12.77 7.04 5.71
N VAL A 269 13.33 7.59 4.62
CA VAL A 269 14.55 7.06 3.99
C VAL A 269 15.74 7.14 4.95
N ASN A 270 15.96 8.30 5.58
CA ASN A 270 17.03 8.50 6.55
C ASN A 270 16.94 7.51 7.72
N PHE A 271 15.72 7.19 8.19
CA PHE A 271 15.55 6.20 9.25
C PHE A 271 16.03 4.82 8.81
N ALA A 272 15.60 4.36 7.63
CA ALA A 272 16.00 3.06 7.10
C ALA A 272 17.52 2.97 6.87
N GLU A 273 18.12 4.03 6.31
CA GLU A 273 19.56 4.13 6.08
C GLU A 273 20.38 4.19 7.38
N ALA A 274 19.84 4.80 8.43
CA ALA A 274 20.48 4.84 9.75
C ALA A 274 20.38 3.52 10.54
N HIS A 275 19.50 2.60 10.12
CA HIS A 275 19.27 1.32 10.79
C HIS A 275 19.41 0.11 9.85
N PRO A 276 20.51 0.00 9.09
CA PRO A 276 20.65 -0.99 8.03
C PRO A 276 20.67 -2.42 8.54
N ASP A 277 20.99 -2.68 9.80
CA ASP A 277 20.97 -4.05 10.34
C ASP A 277 19.54 -4.60 10.55
N THR A 278 18.53 -3.71 10.58
CA THR A 278 17.16 -4.05 10.98
C THR A 278 16.10 -3.58 9.99
N HIS A 279 16.38 -2.54 9.20
CA HIS A 279 15.43 -1.92 8.29
C HIS A 279 16.07 -1.67 6.93
N ARG A 280 15.22 -1.58 5.91
CA ARG A 280 15.55 -1.09 4.58
C ARG A 280 14.30 -0.53 3.91
N MET A 281 14.48 0.27 2.87
CA MET A 281 13.36 0.59 2.00
C MET A 281 12.85 -0.67 1.29
N ALA A 282 11.52 -0.78 1.20
CA ALA A 282 10.89 -1.80 0.38
C ALA A 282 11.14 -1.54 -1.12
N THR A 283 11.15 -2.61 -1.89
CA THR A 283 11.32 -2.65 -3.35
C THR A 283 10.06 -3.20 -4.00
N GLY A 284 9.96 -3.13 -5.33
CA GLY A 284 8.83 -3.72 -6.06
C GLY A 284 8.63 -5.24 -5.83
N ASN A 285 9.66 -5.95 -5.34
CA ASN A 285 9.59 -7.39 -5.08
C ASN A 285 9.08 -7.74 -3.69
N ASP A 286 9.08 -6.78 -2.75
CA ASP A 286 8.64 -7.01 -1.39
C ASP A 286 7.13 -7.21 -1.33
N ALA A 287 6.71 -8.29 -0.68
CA ALA A 287 5.29 -8.55 -0.46
C ALA A 287 4.71 -7.46 0.47
N PRO A 288 3.69 -6.73 0.02
CA PRO A 288 3.02 -5.71 0.81
C PRO A 288 2.05 -6.29 1.84
N TRP A 289 1.94 -7.63 1.94
CA TRP A 289 1.23 -8.38 2.96
C TRP A 289 1.70 -9.83 3.05
#